data_AF-A0A2X1KWV2-F1
#
_entry.id   AF-A0A2X1KWV2-F1
#
_cell.length_a   1.000
_cell.length_b   1.000
_cell.length_c   1.000
_cell.angle_alpha   90.00
_cell.angle_beta   90.00
_cell.angle_gamma   90.00
#
_symmetry.space_group_name_H-M   'P 1'
#
loop_
_entity.id
_entity.type
_entity.pdbx_description
1 polymer ?
#
loop_
_entity_poly.entity_id
_entity_poly.type
_entity_poly.pdbx_seq_one_letter_code
_entity_poly.pdbx_strand_id
1 'polypeptide(L)'
;MATMLLLGIVTWEDVVKNKGGWNTLIWYGGIIGLSSLLSKVKFFEWLAEVFKNNLAFDGHGNVAFFVIIFLSIIVRYFFASGSAYIVAMLPVFAMLANVSGAPLMLTAAGTVVLQLLWRHGYSLWRRGRSGHLWRGL
;
A
#
# COMPACT_ATOMS: atom_id res chain seq x y z
N MET A 1 10.31 10.60 21.57
CA MET A 1 11.68 11.12 21.39
C MET A 1 11.80 12.60 21.69
N ALA A 2 11.11 13.51 20.99
CA ALA A 2 11.21 14.95 21.28
C ALA A 2 10.91 15.30 22.76
N THR A 3 9.83 14.74 23.32
CA THR A 3 9.48 14.90 24.74
C THR A 3 10.48 14.27 25.70
N MET A 4 11.12 13.17 25.33
CA MET A 4 12.13 12.49 26.15
C MET A 4 13.45 13.29 26.19
N LEU A 5 13.82 13.94 25.08
CA LEU A 5 14.92 14.91 25.03
C LEU A 5 14.63 16.13 25.92
N LEU A 6 13.41 16.69 25.83
CA LEU A 6 13.01 17.85 26.65
C LEU A 6 13.00 17.55 28.15
N LEU A 7 12.63 16.33 28.53
CA LEU A 7 12.62 15.87 29.92
C LEU A 7 14.00 15.37 30.41
N GLY A 8 15.03 15.44 29.57
CA GLY A 8 16.39 14.99 29.92
C GLY A 8 16.54 13.46 30.06
N ILE A 9 15.54 12.69 29.62
CA ILE A 9 15.56 11.21 29.67
C ILE A 9 16.54 10.64 28.63
N VAL A 10 16.73 11.35 27.53
CA VAL A 10 17.65 11.01 26.43
C VAL A 10 18.50 12.24 26.13
N THR A 11 19.81 12.07 25.99
CA THR A 11 20.73 13.18 25.66
C THR A 11 20.78 13.44 24.15
N TRP A 12 21.29 14.61 23.76
CA TRP A 12 21.51 14.91 22.34
C TRP A 12 22.54 13.95 21.71
N GLU A 13 23.61 13.59 22.43
CA GLU A 13 24.56 12.57 21.96
C GLU A 13 23.89 11.23 21.65
N ASP A 14 22.92 10.79 22.46
CA ASP A 14 22.22 9.52 22.24
C ASP A 14 21.43 9.53 20.92
N VAL A 15 20.83 10.67 20.57
CA VAL A 15 20.10 10.83 19.30
C VAL A 15 21.05 10.86 18.12
N VAL A 16 22.17 11.58 18.22
CA VAL A 16 23.17 11.64 17.14
C VAL A 16 23.82 10.28 16.91
N LYS A 17 24.09 9.51 17.96
CA LYS A 17 24.69 8.16 17.87
C LYS A 17 23.70 7.08 17.41
N ASN A 18 22.39 7.36 17.38
CA ASN A 18 21.37 6.40 16.95
C ASN A 18 21.33 6.21 15.43
N LYS A 19 22.23 5.38 14.91
CA LYS A 19 22.33 5.05 13.48
C LYS A 19 21.02 4.49 12.90
N GLY A 20 20.25 3.73 13.67
CA GLY A 20 18.97 3.15 13.21
C GLY A 20 17.91 4.22 12.92
N GLY A 21 17.85 5.24 13.79
CA GLY A 21 16.97 6.41 13.60
C GLY A 21 17.34 7.20 12.35
N TRP A 22 18.62 7.53 12.19
CA TRP A 22 19.11 8.25 11.01
C TRP A 22 18.93 7.48 9.71
N ASN A 23 19.18 6.16 9.71
CA ASN A 23 18.95 5.31 8.55
C ASN A 23 17.48 5.37 8.10
N THR A 24 16.54 5.28 9.05
CA THR A 24 15.11 5.37 8.76
C THR A 24 14.74 6.75 8.19
N LEU A 25 15.26 7.84 8.77
CA LEU A 25 15.02 9.19 8.26
C LEU A 25 15.52 9.38 6.82
N ILE A 26 16.71 8.88 6.50
CA ILE A 26 17.30 8.98 5.16
C ILE A 26 16.44 8.20 4.14
N TRP A 27 16.06 6.95 4.47
CA TRP A 27 15.23 6.13 3.59
C TRP A 27 13.85 6.74 3.34
N TYR A 28 13.15 7.15 4.41
CA TYR A 28 11.82 7.75 4.28
C TYR A 28 11.89 9.11 3.59
N GLY A 29 12.92 9.93 3.88
CA GLY A 29 13.17 11.20 3.20
C GLY A 29 13.37 11.03 1.71
N GLY A 30 14.16 10.03 1.29
CA GLY A 30 14.35 9.69 -0.12
C GLY A 30 13.06 9.27 -0.82
N ILE A 31 12.26 8.40 -0.19
CA ILE A 31 10.98 7.93 -0.75
C ILE A 31 9.98 9.09 -0.89
N ILE A 32 9.84 9.93 0.14
CA ILE A 32 8.92 11.09 0.11
C ILE A 32 9.38 12.10 -0.94
N GLY A 33 10.69 12.37 -1.03
CA GLY A 33 11.27 13.25 -2.05
C GLY A 33 10.99 12.76 -3.47
N LEU A 34 11.21 11.48 -3.73
CA LEU A 34 10.92 10.87 -5.03
C LEU A 34 9.41 10.90 -5.36
N SER A 35 8.56 10.61 -4.39
CA SER A 35 7.09 10.69 -4.53
C SER A 35 6.63 12.12 -4.90
N SER A 36 7.22 13.13 -4.27
CA SER A 36 6.95 14.54 -4.59
C SER A 36 7.37 14.89 -6.02
N LEU A 37 8.54 14.41 -6.47
CA LEU A 37 9.00 14.60 -7.85
C LEU A 37 8.06 13.91 -8.85
N LEU A 38 7.67 12.66 -8.61
CA LEU A 38 6.71 11.92 -9.44
C LEU A 38 5.37 12.65 -9.57
N SER A 39 4.91 13.25 -8.48
CA SER A 39 3.68 14.04 -8.45
C SER A 39 3.82 15.33 -9.28
N LYS A 40 4.96 16.04 -9.17
CA LYS A 40 5.25 17.24 -9.97
C LYS A 40 5.31 16.97 -11.47
N VAL A 41 5.88 15.82 -11.86
CA VAL A 41 5.93 15.41 -13.28
C VAL A 41 4.63 14.74 -13.75
N LYS A 42 3.57 14.76 -12.94
CA LYS A 42 2.25 14.19 -13.27
C LYS A 42 2.31 12.72 -13.70
N PHE A 43 3.23 11.97 -13.09
CA PHE A 43 3.44 10.56 -13.43
C PHE A 43 2.15 9.73 -13.38
N PHE A 44 1.29 9.97 -12.39
CA PHE A 44 0.02 9.25 -12.26
C PHE A 44 -0.99 9.62 -13.35
N GLU A 45 -1.00 10.87 -13.83
CA GLU A 45 -1.85 11.26 -14.97
C GLU A 45 -1.35 10.58 -16.26
N TRP A 46 -0.03 10.62 -16.50
CA TRP A 46 0.58 9.91 -17.63
C TRP A 46 0.31 8.41 -17.57
N LEU A 47 0.44 7.79 -16.40
CA LEU A 47 0.18 6.36 -16.22
C LEU A 47 -1.28 6.05 -16.52
N ALA A 48 -2.23 6.85 -16.03
CA ALA A 48 -3.65 6.70 -16.34
C ALA A 48 -3.94 6.82 -17.84
N GLU A 49 -3.25 7.73 -18.54
CA GLU A 49 -3.37 7.89 -19.99
C GLU A 49 -2.78 6.70 -20.77
N VAL A 50 -1.63 6.18 -20.35
CA VAL A 50 -1.06 4.93 -20.89
C VAL A 50 -2.06 3.78 -20.73
N PHE A 51 -2.67 3.64 -19.55
CA PHE A 51 -3.70 2.63 -19.34
C PHE A 51 -4.92 2.88 -20.23
N LYS A 52 -5.43 4.11 -20.32
CA LYS A 52 -6.56 4.45 -21.21
C LYS A 52 -6.28 4.07 -22.68
N ASN A 53 -5.07 4.32 -23.16
CA ASN A 53 -4.71 4.12 -24.57
C ASN A 53 -4.37 2.65 -24.90
N ASN A 54 -3.85 1.88 -23.94
CA ASN A 54 -3.43 0.48 -24.16
C ASN A 54 -4.46 -0.53 -23.63
N LEU A 55 -5.32 -0.13 -22.70
CA LEU A 55 -6.45 -0.90 -22.19
C LEU A 55 -7.75 -0.23 -22.66
N ALA A 56 -7.89 -0.02 -23.97
CA ALA A 56 -9.18 0.29 -24.57
C ALA A 56 -10.07 -0.95 -24.43
N PHE A 57 -10.79 -1.04 -23.31
CA PHE A 57 -11.81 -2.05 -23.11
C PHE A 57 -13.07 -1.57 -23.84
N ASP A 58 -13.12 -1.75 -25.17
CA ASP A 58 -14.25 -1.39 -26.04
C ASP A 58 -15.59 -1.97 -25.55
N GLY A 59 -16.23 -1.32 -24.57
CA GLY A 59 -17.45 -1.80 -23.90
C GLY A 59 -17.24 -2.95 -22.90
N HIS A 60 -16.01 -3.41 -22.66
CA HIS A 60 -15.70 -4.56 -21.80
C HIS A 60 -15.28 -4.17 -20.38
N GLY A 61 -16.05 -3.31 -19.70
CA GLY A 61 -15.77 -2.84 -18.34
C GLY A 61 -15.58 -3.95 -17.30
N ASN A 62 -16.15 -5.14 -17.53
CA ASN A 62 -15.95 -6.31 -16.67
C ASN A 62 -14.54 -6.90 -16.78
N VAL A 63 -13.95 -6.91 -17.98
CA VAL A 63 -12.56 -7.37 -18.18
C VAL A 63 -11.62 -6.39 -17.48
N ALA A 64 -11.90 -5.09 -17.61
CA ALA A 64 -11.17 -4.04 -16.91
C ALA A 64 -11.16 -4.24 -15.39
N PHE A 65 -12.32 -4.56 -14.81
CA PHE A 65 -12.44 -4.88 -13.39
C PHE A 65 -11.53 -6.04 -12.99
N PHE A 66 -11.54 -7.17 -13.71
CA PHE A 66 -10.71 -8.33 -13.36
C PHE A 66 -9.21 -8.02 -13.49
N VAL A 67 -8.81 -7.26 -14.50
CA VAL A 67 -7.41 -6.83 -14.68
C VAL A 67 -6.97 -5.93 -13.52
N ILE A 68 -7.79 -4.95 -13.13
CA ILE A 68 -7.49 -4.05 -12.00
C ILE A 68 -7.39 -4.85 -10.70
N ILE A 69 -8.30 -5.79 -10.46
CA ILE A 69 -8.28 -6.67 -9.28
C ILE A 69 -7.01 -7.53 -9.25
N PHE A 70 -6.61 -8.11 -10.39
CA PHE A 70 -5.38 -8.89 -10.49
C PHE A 70 -4.14 -8.04 -10.21
N LEU A 71 -4.05 -6.85 -10.81
CA LEU A 71 -2.98 -5.90 -10.55
C LEU A 71 -2.92 -5.50 -9.08
N SER A 72 -4.07 -5.32 -8.43
CA SER A 72 -4.17 -5.00 -7.01
C SER A 72 -3.51 -6.06 -6.12
N ILE A 73 -3.60 -7.34 -6.49
CA ILE A 73 -2.95 -8.44 -5.77
C ILE A 73 -1.44 -8.34 -5.91
N ILE A 74 -0.93 -8.08 -7.12
CA ILE A 74 0.52 -7.94 -7.36
C ILE A 74 1.07 -6.77 -6.53
N VAL A 75 0.44 -5.60 -6.62
CA VAL A 75 0.89 -4.39 -5.92
C VAL A 75 0.83 -4.56 -4.40
N ARG A 76 -0.14 -5.33 -3.88
CA ARG A 76 -0.28 -5.59 -2.43
C ARG A 76 1.00 -6.14 -1.80
N TYR A 77 1.75 -6.98 -2.52
CA TYR A 77 3.00 -7.58 -2.02
C TYR A 77 4.16 -6.58 -1.86
N PHE A 78 4.10 -5.42 -2.52
CA PHE A 78 5.07 -4.35 -2.33
C PHE A 78 4.84 -3.55 -1.04
N PHE A 79 3.68 -3.73 -0.38
CA PHE A 79 3.31 -3.00 0.84
C PHE A 79 3.41 -3.87 2.08
N ALA A 80 4.22 -3.44 3.05
CA ALA A 80 4.34 -4.10 4.35
C ALA A 80 3.04 -4.06 5.18
N SER A 81 2.21 -3.02 5.01
CA SER A 81 0.95 -2.84 5.77
C SER A 81 -0.27 -2.74 4.86
N GLY A 82 -1.37 -3.37 5.29
CA GLY A 82 -2.66 -3.30 4.58
C GLY A 82 -3.30 -1.92 4.62
N SER A 83 -3.22 -1.23 5.76
CA SER A 83 -3.74 0.14 5.87
C SER A 83 -2.97 1.11 4.99
N ALA A 84 -1.64 1.00 4.95
CA ALA A 84 -0.79 1.82 4.08
C ALA A 84 -1.12 1.58 2.60
N TYR A 85 -1.37 0.32 2.22
CA TYR A 85 -1.78 -0.03 0.86
C TYR A 85 -3.14 0.59 0.46
N ILE A 86 -4.17 0.51 1.32
CA ILE A 86 -5.48 1.16 1.05
C ILE A 86 -5.32 2.64 0.78
N VAL A 87 -4.63 3.34 1.69
CA VAL A 87 -4.52 4.79 1.65
C VAL A 87 -3.80 5.24 0.38
N ALA A 88 -2.76 4.51 -0.04
CA ALA A 88 -2.01 4.85 -1.23
C ALA A 88 -2.73 4.46 -2.54
N MET A 89 -3.35 3.27 -2.60
CA MET A 89 -3.73 2.65 -3.87
C MET A 89 -5.23 2.73 -4.21
N LEU A 90 -6.13 2.92 -3.23
CA LEU A 90 -7.55 3.13 -3.53
C LEU A 90 -7.81 4.26 -4.54
N PRO A 91 -7.22 5.48 -4.40
CA PRO A 91 -7.46 6.54 -5.39
C PRO A 91 -6.92 6.18 -6.78
N VAL A 92 -5.82 5.42 -6.85
CA VAL A 92 -5.24 4.96 -8.11
C VAL A 92 -6.18 3.99 -8.83
N PHE A 93 -6.69 2.97 -8.12
CA PHE A 93 -7.63 2.02 -8.73
C PHE A 93 -8.99 2.63 -9.04
N ALA A 94 -9.45 3.60 -8.25
CA ALA A 94 -10.64 4.37 -8.54
C ALA A 94 -10.48 5.19 -9.84
N MET A 95 -9.34 5.84 -10.03
CA MET A 95 -9.02 6.54 -11.27
C MET A 95 -8.95 5.58 -12.45
N LEU A 96 -8.28 4.44 -12.30
CA LEU A 96 -8.18 3.40 -13.34
C LEU A 96 -9.57 2.87 -13.74
N ALA A 97 -10.43 2.57 -12.76
CA ALA A 97 -11.79 2.12 -13.03
C ALA A 97 -12.60 3.17 -13.81
N ASN A 98 -12.46 4.44 -13.45
CA ASN A 98 -13.15 5.55 -14.12
C ASN A 98 -12.70 5.72 -15.58
N VAL A 99 -11.40 5.60 -15.87
CA VAL A 99 -10.89 5.74 -17.25
C VAL A 99 -11.11 4.49 -18.09
N SER A 100 -11.17 3.31 -17.48
CA SER A 100 -11.30 2.02 -18.17
C SER A 100 -12.75 1.55 -18.35
N GLY A 101 -13.73 2.31 -17.85
CA GLY A 101 -15.14 1.91 -17.84
C GLY A 101 -15.46 0.75 -16.89
N ALA A 102 -14.57 0.42 -15.95
CA ALA A 102 -14.87 -0.59 -14.94
C ALA A 102 -15.89 -0.05 -13.93
N PRO A 103 -16.79 -0.89 -13.39
CA PRO A 103 -17.72 -0.47 -12.34
C PRO A 103 -16.94 0.03 -11.11
N LEU A 104 -16.96 1.35 -10.89
CA LEU A 104 -16.15 2.05 -9.87
C LEU A 104 -16.41 1.50 -8.46
N MET A 105 -17.68 1.41 -8.06
CA MET A 105 -18.06 0.88 -6.75
C MET A 105 -17.64 -0.57 -6.56
N LEU A 106 -17.76 -1.39 -7.60
CA LEU A 106 -17.38 -2.80 -7.53
C LEU A 106 -15.86 -2.95 -7.42
N THR A 107 -15.09 -2.12 -8.13
CA THR A 107 -13.62 -2.09 -8.04
C THR A 107 -13.15 -1.67 -6.65
N ALA A 108 -13.74 -0.61 -6.09
CA ALA A 108 -13.44 -0.17 -4.72
C ALA A 108 -13.81 -1.26 -3.69
N ALA A 109 -14.99 -1.86 -3.81
CA ALA A 109 -15.41 -2.93 -2.92
C ALA A 109 -14.49 -4.17 -3.04
N GLY A 110 -14.14 -4.59 -4.26
CA GLY A 110 -13.30 -5.75 -4.50
C GLY A 110 -11.90 -5.60 -3.90
N THR A 111 -11.27 -4.44 -4.07
CA THR A 111 -9.94 -4.16 -3.48
C THR A 111 -9.96 -4.12 -1.95
N VAL A 112 -11.06 -3.68 -1.32
CA VAL A 112 -11.25 -3.71 0.14
C VAL A 112 -11.53 -5.14 0.63
N VAL A 113 -12.42 -5.88 -0.06
CA VAL A 113 -12.75 -7.28 0.28
C VAL A 113 -11.51 -8.15 0.24
N LEU A 114 -10.65 -8.00 -0.78
CA LEU A 114 -9.36 -8.72 -0.85
C LEU A 114 -8.51 -8.52 0.41
N GLN A 115 -8.55 -7.35 1.02
CA GLN A 115 -7.81 -7.09 2.25
C GLN A 115 -8.47 -7.65 3.49
N LEU A 116 -9.80 -7.65 3.55
CA LEU A 116 -10.53 -8.32 4.61
C LEU A 116 -10.25 -9.83 4.57
N LEU A 117 -10.24 -10.42 3.37
CA LEU A 117 -9.85 -11.81 3.15
C LEU A 117 -8.41 -12.06 3.60
N TRP A 118 -7.47 -11.18 3.24
CA TRP A 118 -6.07 -11.31 3.69
C TRP A 118 -5.95 -11.24 5.22
N ARG A 119 -6.63 -10.28 5.84
CA ARG A 119 -6.62 -10.10 7.30
C ARG A 119 -7.23 -11.30 8.00
N HIS A 120 -8.35 -11.82 7.49
CA HIS A 120 -9.04 -12.95 8.07
C HIS A 120 -8.26 -14.26 7.87
N GLY A 121 -7.75 -14.50 6.67
CA GLY A 121 -6.88 -15.65 6.35
C GLY A 121 -5.61 -15.67 7.21
N TYR A 122 -4.95 -14.52 7.36
CA TYR A 122 -3.81 -14.39 8.27
C TYR A 122 -4.18 -14.69 9.73
N SER A 123 -5.35 -14.24 10.18
CA SER A 123 -5.85 -14.53 11.54
C SER A 123 -6.10 -16.02 11.78
N LEU A 124 -6.57 -16.74 10.75
CA LEU A 124 -6.84 -18.18 10.82
C LEU A 124 -5.53 -18.97 10.82
N TRP A 125 -4.60 -18.62 9.93
CA TRP A 125 -3.26 -19.21 9.90
C TRP A 125 -2.51 -19.03 11.22
N ARG A 126 -2.60 -17.85 11.85
CA ARG A 126 -1.98 -17.59 13.16
C ARG A 126 -2.60 -18.45 14.27
N ARG A 127 -3.93 -18.60 14.26
CA ARG A 127 -4.65 -19.46 15.21
C ARG A 127 -4.30 -20.94 15.02
N GLY A 128 -4.23 -21.43 13.79
CA GLY A 128 -3.84 -22.80 13.47
C GLY A 128 -2.41 -23.13 13.92
N ARG A 129 -1.47 -22.19 13.74
CA ARG A 129 -0.07 -22.38 14.17
C ARG A 129 0.10 -22.33 15.70
N SER A 130 -0.72 -21.54 16.40
CA SER A 130 -0.71 -21.49 17.87
C SER A 130 -1.23 -22.77 18.52
N GLY A 131 -2.05 -23.57 17.85
CA GLY A 131 -2.61 -24.80 18.41
C GLY A 131 -1.65 -25.99 18.46
N HIS A 132 -0.57 -25.96 17.68
CA HIS A 132 0.43 -27.04 17.60
C HIS A 132 1.64 -26.84 18.53
N LEU A 133 1.86 -25.63 19.06
CA LEU A 133 2.99 -25.31 19.95
C LEU A 133 2.77 -25.66 21.43
N TRP A 134 1.55 -26.01 21.84
CA TRP A 134 1.18 -26.32 23.23
C TRP A 134 0.80 -27.79 23.48
N ARG A 135 0.96 -28.68 22.49
CA ARG A 135 0.60 -30.12 22.60
C ARG A 135 1.82 -31.04 22.75
N GLY A 136 2.98 -30.49 23.12
CA GLY A 136 4.24 -31.21 23.23
C GLY A 136 5.09 -30.84 24.45
N LEU A 137 4.47 -30.28 25.50
CA LEU A 137 5.05 -30.13 26.83
C LEU A 137 4.13 -30.82 27.84
#